data_AF-A0A9R1DVZ1-F1
#
_entry.id   AF-A0A9R1DVZ1-F1
#
_cell.length_a   1.000
_cell.length_b   1.000
_cell.length_c   1.000
_cell.angle_alpha   90.00
_cell.angle_beta   90.00
_cell.angle_gamma   90.00
#
_symmetry.space_group_name_H-M   'P 1'
#
loop_
_entity.id
_entity.type
_entity.pdbx_description
1 polymer ?
#
loop_
_entity_poly.entity_id
_entity_poly.type
_entity_poly.pdbx_seq_one_letter_code
_entity_poly.pdbx_strand_id
1 'polypeptide(L)'
;MHEYCELPGCRDVLSCEEVAEIMIPTTLKLSMLRSRVILMRSFNKVVKLHHEHFALAGKFSSKNFQIYQDDSIKLDGLAEGAIVEYREAVGDLDYRQFVHMVTEEVFHGQKLPFDLTEWLRIISQGVNACDGSLLCSHIDLMEPYQGYGNFVSLFQLFWKVKDTAGGEDLLNSLGHYKGWKSEGLRCSFLRDTLNYEDDDGHRFEYEDDIRGLLRLLMNSFRHSAKSHCRLAIYLIMNEFRRLLSDLQRALH
;
A
#
# COMPACT_ATOMS: atom_id res chain seq x y z
N MET A 1 -8.28 22.06 -9.97
CA MET A 1 -9.31 21.19 -10.57
C MET A 1 -10.02 20.52 -9.41
N HIS A 2 -11.32 20.78 -9.26
CA HIS A 2 -11.98 20.84 -7.97
C HIS A 2 -12.05 19.53 -7.18
N GLU A 3 -11.59 19.62 -5.93
CA GLU A 3 -11.73 18.62 -4.88
C GLU A 3 -13.18 18.60 -4.34
N TYR A 4 -14.16 18.16 -5.13
CA TYR A 4 -15.54 18.11 -4.67
C TYR A 4 -15.77 16.91 -3.75
N CYS A 5 -16.10 17.21 -2.50
CA CYS A 5 -16.82 16.31 -1.63
C CYS A 5 -18.26 16.26 -2.16
N GLU A 6 -18.73 15.08 -2.59
CA GLU A 6 -20.03 14.98 -3.28
C GLU A 6 -21.22 14.86 -2.30
N LEU A 7 -20.95 14.85 -0.99
CA LEU A 7 -22.00 14.84 0.03
C LEU A 7 -22.60 16.26 0.21
N PRO A 8 -23.94 16.38 0.28
CA PRO A 8 -24.59 17.66 0.54
C PRO A 8 -24.10 18.29 1.86
N GLY A 9 -23.84 19.60 1.84
CA GLY A 9 -23.38 20.36 3.01
C GLY A 9 -21.86 20.39 3.24
N CYS A 10 -21.07 19.66 2.45
CA CYS A 10 -19.61 19.63 2.57
C CYS A 10 -18.96 20.88 1.95
N ARG A 11 -18.63 21.90 2.77
CA ARG A 11 -18.02 23.17 2.30
C ARG A 11 -16.52 23.30 2.59
N ASP A 12 -15.92 22.35 3.31
CA ASP A 12 -14.58 22.54 3.85
C ASP A 12 -13.49 21.77 3.09
N VAL A 13 -12.39 22.47 2.82
CA VAL A 13 -11.10 21.87 2.48
C VAL A 13 -10.44 21.40 3.77
N LEU A 14 -9.87 20.19 3.77
CA LEU A 14 -9.20 19.62 4.93
C LEU A 14 -8.04 20.51 5.41
N SER A 15 -8.17 21.16 6.57
CA SER A 15 -7.02 21.64 7.36
C SER A 15 -6.76 20.65 8.48
N CYS A 16 -5.74 19.80 8.31
CA CYS A 16 -5.26 18.92 9.39
C CYS A 16 -4.36 19.73 10.34
N GLU A 17 -4.92 20.73 11.00
CA GLU A 17 -4.29 21.37 12.15
C GLU A 17 -5.26 21.24 13.32
N GLU A 18 -5.09 20.18 14.13
CA GLU A 18 -5.16 20.29 15.59
C GLU A 18 -4.81 18.99 16.30
N VAL A 19 -4.18 19.20 17.45
CA VAL A 19 -3.48 18.26 18.33
C VAL A 19 -4.51 17.49 19.15
N ALA A 20 -5.08 16.43 18.58
CA ALA A 20 -5.70 15.40 19.40
C ALA A 20 -4.63 14.34 19.69
N GLU A 21 -4.22 14.23 20.96
CA GLU A 21 -3.54 13.03 21.50
C GLU A 21 -4.52 11.86 21.44
N ILE A 22 -4.80 11.39 20.23
CA ILE A 22 -5.42 10.11 20.02
C ILE A 22 -4.31 9.11 20.32
N MET A 23 -4.46 8.34 21.40
CA MET A 23 -3.73 7.09 21.59
C MET A 23 -4.13 6.13 20.46
N ILE A 24 -3.59 6.38 19.27
CA ILE A 24 -3.35 5.33 18.28
C ILE A 24 -2.59 4.26 19.07
N PRO A 25 -2.94 2.97 18.95
CA PRO A 25 -2.08 1.93 19.47
C PRO A 25 -0.66 2.24 18.99
N THR A 26 0.21 2.60 19.94
CA THR A 26 1.64 2.89 19.75
C THR A 26 2.40 1.61 19.35
N THR A 27 1.69 0.65 18.75
CA THR A 27 2.11 -0.71 18.46
C THR A 27 2.90 -0.82 17.16
N LEU A 28 2.93 0.21 16.31
CA LEU A 28 4.07 0.37 15.40
C LEU A 28 5.24 0.90 16.23
N LYS A 29 5.89 -0.01 16.97
CA LYS A 29 7.16 0.28 17.63
C LYS A 29 8.08 0.90 16.57
N LEU A 30 8.84 1.94 16.93
CA LEU A 30 9.86 2.55 16.04
C LEU A 30 10.78 1.50 15.39
N SER A 31 11.01 0.38 16.07
CA SER A 31 11.72 -0.78 15.54
C SER A 31 11.05 -1.39 14.30
N MET A 32 9.72 -1.51 14.27
CA MET A 32 8.97 -2.05 13.12
C MET A 32 9.00 -1.11 11.92
N LEU A 33 8.89 0.20 12.13
CA LEU A 33 9.02 1.20 11.06
C LEU A 33 10.43 1.17 10.46
N ARG A 34 11.45 1.13 11.32
CA ARG A 34 12.84 0.98 10.89
C ARG A 34 13.06 -0.32 10.13
N SER A 35 12.47 -1.43 10.57
CA SER A 35 12.53 -2.71 9.84
C SER A 35 11.92 -2.60 8.44
N ARG A 36 10.75 -1.95 8.27
CA ARG A 36 10.15 -1.76 6.93
C ARG A 36 11.07 -0.99 5.99
N VAL A 37 11.63 0.12 6.46
CA VAL A 37 12.56 0.95 5.67
C VAL A 37 13.81 0.16 5.28
N ILE A 38 14.38 -0.61 6.21
CA ILE A 38 15.54 -1.47 5.94
C ILE A 38 15.20 -2.54 4.89
N LEU A 39 14.08 -3.26 5.04
CA LEU A 39 13.67 -4.29 4.10
C LEU A 39 13.44 -3.72 2.69
N MET A 40 12.76 -2.58 2.60
CA MET A 40 12.55 -1.85 1.35
C MET A 40 13.88 -1.48 0.69
N ARG A 41 14.81 -0.90 1.46
CA ARG A 41 16.14 -0.51 0.96
C ARG A 41 16.96 -1.72 0.54
N SER A 42 16.83 -2.86 1.22
CA SER A 42 17.49 -4.12 0.85
C SER A 42 16.94 -4.64 -0.47
N PHE A 43 15.61 -4.68 -0.61
CA PHE A 43 14.96 -5.12 -1.84
C PHE A 43 15.34 -4.23 -3.02
N ASN A 44 15.41 -2.91 -2.80
CA ASN A 44 15.88 -1.94 -3.81
C ASN A 44 17.30 -2.26 -4.31
N LYS A 45 18.18 -2.87 -3.49
CA LYS A 45 19.49 -3.34 -3.99
C LYS A 45 19.36 -4.48 -4.98
N VAL A 46 18.44 -5.41 -4.75
CA VAL A 46 18.15 -6.50 -5.68
C VAL A 46 17.59 -5.93 -6.98
N VAL A 47 16.59 -5.05 -6.90
CA VAL A 47 15.97 -4.42 -8.08
C VAL A 47 16.99 -3.58 -8.88
N LYS A 48 17.83 -2.79 -8.20
CA LYS A 48 18.89 -2.02 -8.89
C LYS A 48 19.87 -2.91 -9.61
N LEU A 49 20.27 -4.02 -8.99
CA LEU A 49 21.16 -5.00 -9.63
C LEU A 49 20.53 -5.55 -10.91
N HIS A 50 19.23 -5.88 -10.88
CA HIS A 50 18.48 -6.35 -12.05
C HIS A 50 18.40 -5.29 -13.15
N HIS A 51 18.17 -4.02 -12.79
CA HIS A 51 18.19 -2.90 -13.75
C HIS A 51 19.58 -2.65 -14.37
N GLU A 52 20.65 -3.03 -13.66
CA GLU A 52 22.03 -2.99 -14.17
C GLU A 52 22.40 -4.26 -14.97
N HIS A 53 21.42 -5.11 -15.31
CA HIS A 53 21.57 -6.37 -16.03
C HIS A 53 22.37 -7.46 -15.29
N PHE A 54 22.40 -7.39 -13.95
CA PHE A 54 23.03 -8.39 -13.09
C PHE A 54 22.02 -9.07 -12.16
N ALA A 55 22.34 -10.25 -11.67
CA ALA A 55 21.54 -10.99 -10.69
C ALA A 55 22.45 -11.80 -9.76
N LEU A 56 21.90 -12.29 -8.65
CA LEU A 56 22.62 -13.15 -7.71
C LEU A 56 22.18 -14.63 -7.81
N ALA A 57 21.19 -14.94 -8.63
CA ALA A 57 20.65 -16.28 -8.82
C ALA A 57 20.25 -16.98 -7.51
N GLY A 58 19.74 -16.23 -6.54
CA GLY A 58 19.41 -16.70 -5.20
C GLY A 58 20.63 -17.00 -4.31
N LYS A 59 21.84 -16.62 -4.71
CA LYS A 59 23.08 -16.87 -3.96
C LYS A 59 23.40 -15.75 -2.97
N PHE A 60 22.43 -15.41 -2.12
CA PHE A 60 22.62 -14.45 -1.04
C PHE A 60 21.77 -14.80 0.18
N SER A 61 22.13 -14.22 1.32
CA SER A 61 21.44 -14.37 2.60
C SER A 61 21.42 -13.03 3.34
N SER A 62 20.82 -13.00 4.52
CA SER A 62 20.81 -11.82 5.40
C SER A 62 22.22 -11.31 5.72
N LYS A 63 23.21 -12.20 5.74
CA LYS A 63 24.63 -11.86 5.98
C LYS A 63 25.25 -10.99 4.88
N ASN A 64 24.65 -10.97 3.70
CA ASN A 64 25.14 -10.19 2.57
C ASN A 64 24.66 -8.74 2.58
N PHE A 65 23.66 -8.41 3.41
CA PHE A 65 23.13 -7.04 3.52
C PHE A 65 23.72 -6.33 4.72
N GLN A 66 24.72 -5.48 4.48
CA GLN A 66 25.33 -4.64 5.51
C GLN A 66 24.52 -3.38 5.72
N ILE A 67 24.02 -3.17 6.95
CA ILE A 67 23.23 -2.01 7.35
C ILE A 67 24.15 -1.06 8.13
N TYR A 68 24.35 0.15 7.60
CA TYR A 68 25.19 1.17 8.22
C TYR A 68 24.41 2.06 9.20
N GLN A 69 25.12 2.90 9.96
CA GLN A 69 24.52 3.79 10.96
C GLN A 69 23.55 4.83 10.38
N ASP A 70 23.75 5.21 9.11
CA ASP A 70 22.86 6.09 8.34
C ASP A 70 21.67 5.33 7.70
N ASP A 71 21.46 4.08 8.09
CA ASP A 71 20.51 3.13 7.53
C ASP A 71 20.72 2.88 6.01
N SER A 72 21.88 3.25 5.46
CA SER A 72 22.25 2.85 4.10
C SER A 72 22.57 1.36 4.07
N ILE A 73 22.30 0.73 2.92
CA ILE A 73 22.49 -0.70 2.74
C ILE A 73 23.52 -0.93 1.63
N LYS A 74 24.42 -1.89 1.83
CA LYS A 74 25.32 -2.39 0.78
C LYS A 74 25.26 -3.91 0.73
N LEU A 75 25.40 -4.44 -0.48
CA LEU A 75 25.64 -5.85 -0.72
C LEU A 75 27.14 -6.11 -0.58
N ASP A 76 27.52 -7.01 0.32
CA ASP A 76 28.91 -7.38 0.59
C ASP A 76 29.03 -8.88 0.93
N GLY A 77 30.26 -9.40 0.99
CA GLY A 77 30.53 -10.80 1.35
C GLY A 77 29.92 -11.83 0.40
N LEU A 78 29.70 -11.44 -0.86
CA LEU A 78 29.21 -12.34 -1.91
C LEU A 78 30.31 -13.36 -2.26
N ALA A 79 29.91 -14.61 -2.48
CA ALA A 79 30.83 -15.64 -2.93
C ALA A 79 31.39 -15.32 -4.32
N GLU A 80 32.58 -15.85 -4.63
CA GLU A 80 33.17 -15.72 -5.96
C GLU A 80 32.22 -16.31 -7.02
N GLY A 81 31.99 -15.56 -8.11
CA GLY A 81 31.03 -15.96 -9.15
C GLY A 81 29.56 -15.95 -8.73
N ALA A 82 29.20 -15.26 -7.64
CA ALA A 82 27.80 -15.09 -7.23
C ALA A 82 27.02 -14.17 -8.18
N ILE A 83 27.68 -13.15 -8.75
CA ILE A 83 27.08 -12.22 -9.69
C ILE A 83 27.04 -12.86 -11.08
N VAL A 84 25.85 -12.90 -11.68
CA VAL A 84 25.60 -13.45 -13.01
C VAL A 84 24.82 -12.45 -13.87
N GLU A 85 24.73 -12.70 -15.17
CA GLU A 85 23.87 -11.94 -16.09
C GLU A 85 22.39 -12.10 -15.70
N TYR A 86 21.65 -10.99 -15.70
CA TYR A 86 20.23 -10.99 -15.40
C TYR A 86 19.42 -11.67 -16.52
N ARG A 87 18.52 -12.57 -16.10
CA ARG A 87 17.42 -13.13 -16.91
C ARG A 87 16.22 -13.30 -15.98
N GLU A 88 15.00 -13.22 -16.49
CA GLU A 88 13.79 -13.31 -15.67
C GLU A 88 13.77 -14.54 -14.74
N ALA A 89 14.10 -15.71 -15.28
CA ALA A 89 14.18 -16.95 -14.50
C ALA A 89 15.21 -16.90 -13.34
N VAL A 90 16.28 -16.11 -13.49
CA VAL A 90 17.30 -15.88 -12.46
C VAL A 90 16.84 -14.83 -11.47
N GLY A 91 16.18 -13.76 -11.95
CA GLY A 91 15.56 -12.75 -11.10
C GLY A 91 14.47 -13.33 -10.18
N ASP A 92 13.71 -14.30 -10.67
CA ASP A 92 12.74 -15.05 -9.86
C ASP A 92 13.40 -15.79 -8.69
N LEU A 93 14.61 -16.34 -8.90
CA LEU A 93 15.38 -16.96 -7.81
C LEU A 93 15.80 -15.93 -6.77
N ASP A 94 16.20 -14.73 -7.21
CA ASP A 94 16.52 -13.63 -6.30
C ASP A 94 15.29 -13.19 -5.49
N TYR A 95 14.12 -13.09 -6.11
CA TYR A 95 12.89 -12.70 -5.42
C TYR A 95 12.47 -13.76 -4.40
N ARG A 96 12.51 -15.04 -4.76
CA ARG A 96 12.23 -16.14 -3.82
C ARG A 96 13.24 -16.18 -2.67
N GLN A 97 14.52 -16.00 -2.96
CA GLN A 97 15.57 -15.96 -1.94
C GLN A 97 15.40 -14.76 -1.03
N PHE A 98 15.00 -13.60 -1.56
CA PHE A 98 14.71 -12.43 -0.75
C PHE A 98 13.56 -12.70 0.23
N VAL A 99 12.46 -13.28 -0.25
CA VAL A 99 11.33 -13.65 0.60
C VAL A 99 11.77 -14.63 1.69
N HIS A 100 12.49 -15.69 1.33
CA HIS A 100 13.03 -16.67 2.27
C HIS A 100 13.96 -16.04 3.31
N MET A 101 14.88 -15.17 2.90
CA MET A 101 15.76 -14.44 3.80
C MET A 101 14.96 -13.62 4.82
N VAL A 102 13.93 -12.90 4.37
CA VAL A 102 13.11 -12.09 5.28
C VAL A 102 12.35 -12.99 6.24
N THR A 103 11.66 -14.02 5.77
CA THR A 103 10.81 -14.86 6.65
C THR A 103 11.64 -15.72 7.61
N GLU A 104 12.67 -16.40 7.11
CA GLU A 104 13.38 -17.44 7.86
C GLU A 104 14.60 -16.90 8.60
N GLU A 105 15.35 -15.96 8.02
CA GLU A 105 16.61 -15.49 8.62
C GLU A 105 16.43 -14.23 9.46
N VAL A 106 15.64 -13.26 8.97
CA VAL A 106 15.41 -11.99 9.68
C VAL A 106 14.36 -12.17 10.77
N PHE A 107 13.21 -12.74 10.42
CA PHE A 107 12.08 -12.91 11.34
C PHE A 107 11.98 -14.29 11.97
N HIS A 108 12.89 -15.23 11.65
CA HIS A 108 12.95 -16.56 12.28
C HIS A 108 11.60 -17.31 12.28
N GLY A 109 10.87 -17.23 11.16
CA GLY A 109 9.55 -17.85 10.99
C GLY A 109 8.42 -17.23 11.82
N GLN A 110 8.65 -16.09 12.47
CA GLN A 110 7.62 -15.41 13.25
C GLN A 110 6.52 -14.84 12.36
N LYS A 111 5.31 -14.75 12.92
CA LYS A 111 4.16 -14.13 12.25
C LYS A 111 4.45 -12.66 11.94
N LEU A 112 4.40 -12.31 10.66
CA LEU A 112 4.60 -10.95 10.18
C LEU A 112 3.29 -10.15 10.24
N PRO A 113 3.38 -8.80 10.32
CA PRO A 113 2.24 -7.93 10.06
C PRO A 113 1.63 -8.19 8.67
N PHE A 114 0.33 -7.92 8.54
CA PHE A 114 -0.40 -8.16 7.29
C PHE A 114 0.28 -7.46 6.09
N ASP A 115 0.56 -6.17 6.22
CA ASP A 115 1.15 -5.34 5.16
C ASP A 115 2.48 -5.93 4.64
N LEU A 116 3.34 -6.40 5.55
CA LEU A 116 4.60 -7.02 5.18
C LEU A 116 4.38 -8.39 4.53
N THR A 117 3.40 -9.15 5.01
CA THR A 117 3.03 -10.44 4.43
C THR A 117 2.51 -10.28 3.01
N GLU A 118 1.68 -9.27 2.76
CA GLU A 118 1.11 -8.98 1.44
C GLU A 118 2.20 -8.51 0.46
N TRP A 119 3.08 -7.61 0.88
CA TRP A 119 4.23 -7.19 0.07
C TRP A 119 5.13 -8.37 -0.32
N LEU A 120 5.50 -9.23 0.64
CA LEU A 120 6.31 -10.43 0.36
C LEU A 120 5.56 -11.43 -0.53
N ARG A 121 4.23 -11.54 -0.39
CA ARG A 121 3.40 -12.37 -1.27
C ARG A 121 3.45 -11.89 -2.72
N ILE A 122 3.49 -10.58 -2.96
CA ILE A 122 3.63 -10.03 -4.32
C ILE A 122 5.02 -10.35 -4.87
N ILE A 123 6.09 -10.11 -4.09
CA ILE A 123 7.46 -10.45 -4.49
C ILE A 123 7.58 -11.96 -4.82
N SER A 124 6.94 -12.82 -4.04
CA SER A 124 7.02 -14.28 -4.23
C SER A 124 6.42 -14.78 -5.54
N GLN A 125 5.59 -13.98 -6.22
CA GLN A 125 5.01 -14.32 -7.52
C GLN A 125 6.00 -14.15 -8.68
N GLY A 126 7.17 -13.57 -8.43
CA GLY A 126 8.24 -13.41 -9.42
C GLY A 126 8.34 -12.00 -10.02
N VAL A 127 9.38 -11.80 -10.84
CA VAL A 127 9.77 -10.47 -11.36
C VAL A 127 8.72 -9.86 -12.29
N ASN A 128 7.90 -10.68 -12.94
CA ASN A 128 6.85 -10.24 -13.86
C ASN A 128 5.50 -9.97 -13.18
N ALA A 129 5.35 -10.28 -11.88
CA ALA A 129 4.08 -10.14 -11.18
C ALA A 129 3.75 -8.69 -10.81
N CYS A 130 4.79 -7.87 -10.60
CA CYS A 130 4.69 -6.46 -10.25
C CYS A 130 6.01 -5.78 -10.58
N ASP A 131 5.96 -4.58 -11.14
CA ASP A 131 7.15 -3.80 -11.43
C ASP A 131 8.01 -3.59 -10.16
N GLY A 132 9.33 -3.78 -10.30
CA GLY A 132 10.27 -3.72 -9.18
C GLY A 132 10.35 -2.33 -8.54
N SER A 133 10.18 -1.26 -9.34
CA SER A 133 10.15 0.12 -8.82
C SER A 133 8.87 0.40 -8.02
N LEU A 134 7.74 -0.19 -8.45
CA LEU A 134 6.49 -0.14 -7.69
C LEU A 134 6.63 -0.88 -6.35
N LEU A 135 7.24 -2.07 -6.35
CA LEU A 135 7.52 -2.83 -5.13
C LEU A 135 8.44 -2.08 -4.15
N CYS A 136 9.38 -1.28 -4.66
CA CYS A 136 10.25 -0.43 -3.85
C CYS A 136 9.55 0.82 -3.28
N SER A 137 8.34 1.13 -3.74
CA SER A 137 7.52 2.26 -3.30
C SER A 137 6.10 1.81 -2.94
N HIS A 138 5.97 0.55 -2.49
CA HIS A 138 4.68 -0.08 -2.24
C HIS A 138 3.99 0.51 -1.02
N ILE A 139 2.68 0.73 -1.11
CA ILE A 139 1.90 1.43 -0.08
C ILE A 139 1.89 0.72 1.27
N ASP A 140 1.99 -0.61 1.29
CA ASP A 140 2.07 -1.43 2.51
C ASP A 140 3.33 -1.16 3.36
N LEU A 141 4.35 -0.55 2.77
CA LEU A 141 5.58 -0.18 3.46
C LEU A 141 5.55 1.24 4.00
N MET A 142 4.51 2.01 3.70
CA MET A 142 4.41 3.42 4.06
C MET A 142 3.89 3.63 5.47
N GLU A 143 4.26 4.76 6.05
CA GLU A 143 3.59 5.22 7.26
C GLU A 143 2.13 5.64 6.94
N PRO A 144 1.20 5.54 7.89
CA PRO A 144 -0.22 5.83 7.65
C PRO A 144 -0.47 7.19 6.97
N TYR A 145 0.26 8.24 7.37
CA TYR A 145 0.14 9.56 6.74
C TYR A 145 0.62 9.62 5.29
N GLN A 146 1.74 8.97 5.01
CA GLN A 146 2.24 8.85 3.64
C GLN A 146 1.26 8.02 2.79
N GLY A 147 0.72 6.94 3.36
CA GLY A 147 -0.32 6.12 2.76
C GLY A 147 -1.57 6.94 2.40
N TYR A 148 -2.00 7.86 3.26
CA TYR A 148 -3.12 8.77 2.94
C TYR A 148 -2.81 9.73 1.79
N GLY A 149 -1.65 10.40 1.82
CA GLY A 149 -1.25 11.30 0.73
C GLY A 149 -1.20 10.56 -0.62
N ASN A 150 -0.70 9.32 -0.61
CA ASN A 150 -0.72 8.46 -1.79
C ASN A 150 -2.12 8.00 -2.17
N PHE A 151 -2.98 7.64 -1.21
CA PHE A 151 -4.39 7.33 -1.50
C PHE A 151 -5.09 8.48 -2.22
N VAL A 152 -4.95 9.72 -1.74
CA VAL A 152 -5.54 10.90 -2.39
C VAL A 152 -5.04 11.03 -3.83
N SER A 153 -3.74 10.84 -4.05
CA SER A 153 -3.12 10.90 -5.38
C SER A 153 -3.63 9.79 -6.31
N LEU A 154 -3.71 8.55 -5.82
CA LEU A 154 -4.24 7.39 -6.56
C LEU A 154 -5.73 7.56 -6.86
N PHE A 155 -6.51 8.07 -5.91
CA PHE A 155 -7.92 8.40 -6.11
C PHE A 155 -8.09 9.41 -7.24
N GLN A 156 -7.35 10.51 -7.21
CA GLN A 156 -7.40 11.52 -8.27
C GLN A 156 -6.99 10.95 -9.63
N LEU A 157 -5.98 10.07 -9.66
CA LEU A 157 -5.56 9.39 -10.88
C LEU A 157 -6.66 8.46 -11.40
N PHE A 158 -7.24 7.62 -10.54
CA PHE A 158 -8.35 6.73 -10.86
C PHE A 158 -9.49 7.49 -11.57
N TRP A 159 -9.94 8.62 -11.02
CA TRP A 159 -11.01 9.42 -11.63
C TRP A 159 -10.64 10.02 -12.98
N LYS A 160 -9.34 10.28 -13.24
CA LYS A 160 -8.86 10.75 -14.55
C LYS A 160 -8.83 9.64 -15.59
N VAL A 161 -8.52 8.41 -15.19
CA VAL A 161 -8.29 7.31 -16.14
C VAL A 161 -9.49 6.39 -16.34
N LYS A 162 -10.44 6.33 -15.40
CA LYS A 162 -11.57 5.38 -15.44
C LYS A 162 -12.46 5.50 -16.70
N ASP A 163 -12.48 6.66 -17.36
CA ASP A 163 -13.27 6.93 -18.56
C ASP A 163 -12.42 6.94 -19.84
N THR A 164 -11.15 6.54 -19.74
CA THR A 164 -10.25 6.40 -20.89
C THR A 164 -10.33 5.00 -21.49
N ALA A 165 -9.66 4.78 -22.63
CA ALA A 165 -9.64 3.48 -23.29
C ALA A 165 -9.12 2.33 -22.40
N GLY A 166 -8.22 2.61 -21.44
CA GLY A 166 -7.74 1.62 -20.46
C GLY A 166 -8.58 1.55 -19.17
N GLY A 167 -9.62 2.37 -19.05
CA GLY A 167 -10.45 2.45 -17.85
C GLY A 167 -11.27 1.18 -17.58
N GLU A 168 -11.68 0.48 -18.64
CA GLU A 168 -12.43 -0.78 -18.51
C GLU A 168 -11.56 -1.90 -17.90
N ASP A 169 -10.32 -2.05 -18.37
CA ASP A 169 -9.36 -3.02 -17.83
C ASP A 169 -9.04 -2.72 -16.36
N LEU A 170 -8.84 -1.44 -16.02
CA LEU A 170 -8.68 -0.99 -14.64
C LEU A 170 -9.87 -1.40 -13.76
N LEU A 171 -11.09 -1.11 -14.20
CA LEU A 171 -12.31 -1.44 -13.44
C LEU A 171 -12.50 -2.95 -13.30
N ASN A 172 -12.20 -3.73 -14.35
CA ASN A 172 -12.26 -5.19 -14.33
C ASN A 172 -11.24 -5.77 -13.35
N SER A 173 -10.03 -5.22 -13.28
CA SER A 173 -8.99 -5.65 -12.33
C SER A 173 -9.37 -5.41 -10.86
N LEU A 174 -10.29 -4.48 -10.61
CA LEU A 174 -10.83 -4.13 -9.29
C LEU A 174 -12.27 -4.66 -9.10
N GLY A 175 -12.73 -5.55 -9.98
CA GLY A 175 -14.11 -6.04 -10.01
C GLY A 175 -14.51 -6.86 -8.77
N HIS A 176 -13.52 -7.40 -8.03
CA HIS A 176 -13.75 -8.15 -6.78
C HIS A 176 -14.28 -7.29 -5.64
N TYR A 177 -14.26 -5.95 -5.77
CA TYR A 177 -14.90 -5.04 -4.81
C TYR A 177 -16.40 -4.85 -5.05
N LYS A 178 -16.98 -5.46 -6.10
CA LYS A 178 -18.42 -5.38 -6.35
C LYS A 178 -19.21 -6.12 -5.26
N GLY A 179 -20.27 -5.49 -4.74
CA GLY A 179 -21.09 -6.07 -3.66
C GLY A 179 -20.64 -5.68 -2.24
N TRP A 180 -19.66 -4.78 -2.11
CA TRP A 180 -19.09 -4.38 -0.83
C TRP A 180 -20.13 -3.87 0.18
N LYS A 181 -21.26 -3.29 -0.28
CA LYS A 181 -22.32 -2.83 0.62
C LYS A 181 -22.95 -3.98 1.41
N SER A 182 -23.08 -5.15 0.78
CA SER A 182 -23.72 -6.33 1.38
C SER A 182 -22.84 -7.04 2.42
N GLU A 183 -21.52 -6.82 2.37
CA GLU A 183 -20.56 -7.39 3.33
C GLU A 183 -20.66 -6.74 4.72
N GLY A 184 -21.22 -5.53 4.78
CA GLY A 184 -21.41 -4.76 6.00
C GLY A 184 -20.15 -4.04 6.48
N LEU A 185 -20.31 -2.75 6.80
CA LEU A 185 -19.19 -1.89 7.24
C LEU A 185 -18.95 -1.97 8.75
N ARG A 186 -17.73 -2.37 9.12
CA ARG A 186 -17.25 -2.45 10.51
C ARG A 186 -16.80 -1.08 11.02
N CYS A 187 -16.09 -0.31 10.20
CA CYS A 187 -15.62 1.02 10.53
C CYS A 187 -16.80 1.99 10.68
N SER A 188 -16.92 2.61 11.86
CA SER A 188 -17.99 3.57 12.13
C SER A 188 -17.93 4.76 11.19
N PHE A 189 -16.75 5.31 10.89
CA PHE A 189 -16.61 6.42 9.95
C PHE A 189 -17.21 6.12 8.57
N LEU A 190 -16.93 4.94 8.02
CA LEU A 190 -17.50 4.53 6.74
C LEU A 190 -19.01 4.33 6.82
N ARG A 191 -19.51 3.71 7.90
CA ARG A 191 -20.94 3.49 8.10
C ARG A 191 -21.71 4.81 8.30
N ASP A 192 -21.16 5.73 9.07
CA ASP A 192 -21.75 7.03 9.34
C ASP A 192 -21.78 7.88 8.06
N THR A 193 -20.73 7.81 7.25
CA THR A 193 -20.68 8.45 5.92
C THR A 193 -21.67 7.83 4.95
N LEU A 194 -21.77 6.49 4.92
CA LEU A 194 -22.69 5.77 4.02
C LEU A 194 -24.15 6.09 4.32
N ASN A 195 -24.49 6.26 5.61
CA ASN A 195 -25.85 6.53 6.06
C ASN A 195 -26.11 8.03 6.29
N TYR A 196 -25.19 8.90 5.88
CA TYR A 196 -25.35 10.34 6.03
C TYR A 196 -26.58 10.81 5.25
N GLU A 197 -27.41 11.58 5.95
CA GLU A 197 -28.62 12.20 5.45
C GLU A 197 -28.48 13.70 5.71
N ASP A 198 -28.72 14.52 4.69
CA ASP A 198 -28.66 15.97 4.85
C ASP A 198 -29.89 16.52 5.59
N ASP A 199 -29.87 17.83 5.87
CA ASP A 199 -30.94 18.51 6.61
C ASP A 199 -32.31 18.42 5.90
N ASP A 200 -32.31 18.16 4.58
CA ASP A 200 -33.51 18.01 3.76
C ASP A 200 -33.95 16.53 3.61
N GLY A 201 -33.27 15.60 4.29
CA GLY A 201 -33.59 14.17 4.24
C GLY A 201 -32.99 13.42 3.05
N HIS A 202 -32.11 14.04 2.26
CA HIS A 202 -31.50 13.41 1.10
C HIS A 202 -30.24 12.63 1.47
N ARG A 203 -30.10 11.45 0.88
CA ARG A 203 -28.93 10.58 1.01
C ARG A 203 -28.20 10.48 -0.31
N PHE A 204 -26.88 10.42 -0.24
CA PHE A 204 -26.06 10.15 -1.41
C PHE A 204 -26.07 8.65 -1.74
N GLU A 205 -26.40 8.30 -2.97
CA GLU A 205 -26.39 6.91 -3.43
C GLU A 205 -25.00 6.53 -3.97
N TYR A 206 -24.24 5.80 -3.16
CA TYR A 206 -22.97 5.22 -3.60
C TYR A 206 -23.18 4.06 -4.56
N GLU A 207 -22.30 3.85 -5.53
CA GLU A 207 -22.29 2.66 -6.36
C GLU A 207 -21.85 1.43 -5.54
N ASP A 208 -22.38 0.23 -5.82
CA ASP A 208 -21.96 -1.01 -5.15
C ASP A 208 -20.77 -1.68 -5.87
N ASP A 209 -19.81 -0.86 -6.27
CA ASP A 209 -18.58 -1.23 -6.96
C ASP A 209 -17.37 -0.43 -6.43
N ILE A 210 -16.20 -0.61 -7.04
CA ILE A 210 -14.96 0.10 -6.67
C ILE A 210 -15.11 1.63 -6.70
N ARG A 211 -15.93 2.19 -7.59
CA ARG A 211 -16.11 3.64 -7.72
C ARG A 211 -16.80 4.18 -6.48
N GLY A 212 -17.92 3.56 -6.11
CA GLY A 212 -18.68 3.93 -4.92
C GLY A 212 -17.90 3.69 -3.64
N LEU A 213 -17.10 2.60 -3.57
CA LEU A 213 -16.22 2.35 -2.43
C LEU A 213 -15.15 3.44 -2.28
N LEU A 214 -14.40 3.75 -3.35
CA LEU A 214 -13.38 4.80 -3.32
C LEU A 214 -13.98 6.16 -2.97
N ARG A 215 -15.16 6.47 -3.51
CA ARG A 215 -15.91 7.70 -3.20
C ARG A 215 -16.35 7.75 -1.74
N LEU A 216 -16.85 6.64 -1.19
CA LEU A 216 -17.20 6.53 0.23
C LEU A 216 -15.98 6.79 1.12
N LEU A 217 -14.84 6.17 0.81
CA LEU A 217 -13.59 6.39 1.53
C LEU A 217 -13.20 7.86 1.52
N MET A 218 -13.17 8.49 0.34
CA MET A 218 -12.80 9.90 0.21
C MET A 218 -13.76 10.83 0.96
N ASN A 219 -15.06 10.59 0.84
CA ASN A 219 -16.08 11.37 1.56
C ASN A 219 -15.96 11.17 3.07
N SER A 220 -15.60 9.98 3.55
CA SER A 220 -15.45 9.71 4.98
C SER A 220 -14.36 10.57 5.61
N PHE A 221 -13.21 10.73 4.93
CA PHE A 221 -12.12 11.59 5.38
C PHE A 221 -12.53 13.06 5.48
N ARG A 222 -13.54 13.50 4.71
CA ARG A 222 -14.02 14.88 4.68
C ARG A 222 -15.20 15.15 5.63
N HIS A 223 -15.90 14.10 6.04
CA HIS A 223 -17.03 14.18 6.97
C HIS A 223 -16.73 13.53 8.30
N SER A 224 -17.11 12.25 8.45
CA SER A 224 -17.11 11.55 9.73
C SER A 224 -15.71 11.48 10.36
N ALA A 225 -14.66 11.45 9.52
CA ALA A 225 -13.28 11.31 9.94
C ALA A 225 -12.48 12.62 9.90
N LYS A 226 -13.11 13.77 9.60
CA LYS A 226 -12.42 15.06 9.41
C LYS A 226 -11.48 15.42 10.57
N SER A 227 -11.93 15.21 11.80
CA SER A 227 -11.15 15.49 13.02
C SER A 227 -10.29 14.31 13.50
N HIS A 228 -10.33 13.18 12.80
CA HIS A 228 -9.72 11.92 13.22
C HIS A 228 -8.94 11.22 12.10
N CYS A 229 -8.38 11.97 11.15
CA CYS A 229 -7.70 11.43 9.97
C CYS A 229 -6.73 10.29 10.29
N ARG A 230 -5.89 10.39 11.34
CA ARG A 230 -4.97 9.31 11.74
C ARG A 230 -5.68 7.99 12.01
N LEU A 231 -6.69 8.04 12.86
CA LEU A 231 -7.45 6.88 13.30
C LEU A 231 -8.28 6.33 12.15
N ALA A 232 -8.87 7.22 11.34
CA ALA A 232 -9.65 6.83 10.18
C ALA A 232 -8.80 6.11 9.13
N ILE A 233 -7.59 6.59 8.83
CA ILE A 233 -6.66 5.88 7.95
C ILE A 233 -6.43 4.46 8.49
N TYR A 234 -6.11 4.33 9.77
CA TYR A 234 -5.86 3.02 10.36
C TYR A 234 -7.07 2.08 10.27
N LEU A 235 -8.27 2.55 10.61
CA LEU A 235 -9.48 1.73 10.64
C LEU A 235 -9.98 1.35 9.24
N ILE A 236 -10.02 2.33 8.33
CA ILE A 236 -10.46 2.14 6.94
C ILE A 236 -9.51 1.19 6.22
N MET A 237 -8.19 1.39 6.39
CA MET A 237 -7.20 0.51 5.79
C MET A 237 -7.20 -0.88 6.42
N ASN A 238 -7.55 -1.02 7.70
CA ASN A 238 -7.66 -2.34 8.31
C ASN A 238 -8.90 -3.12 7.87
N GLU A 239 -9.97 -2.45 7.45
CA GLU A 239 -11.18 -3.08 6.92
C GLU A 239 -10.97 -3.53 5.46
N PHE A 240 -10.47 -2.64 4.62
CA PHE A 240 -10.15 -2.92 3.21
C PHE A 240 -8.65 -3.05 2.99
N ARG A 241 -8.04 -4.06 3.64
CA ARG A 241 -6.56 -4.18 3.75
C ARG A 241 -5.78 -4.22 2.45
N ARG A 242 -6.40 -4.66 1.35
CA ARG A 242 -5.76 -4.75 0.05
C ARG A 242 -6.10 -3.60 -0.88
N LEU A 243 -7.08 -2.76 -0.54
CA LEU A 243 -7.64 -1.78 -1.47
C LEU A 243 -6.60 -0.80 -2.01
N LEU A 244 -5.73 -0.29 -1.14
CA LEU A 244 -4.68 0.63 -1.59
C LEU A 244 -3.62 -0.06 -2.45
N SER A 245 -3.20 -1.28 -2.08
CA SER A 245 -2.24 -2.05 -2.86
C SER A 245 -2.82 -2.42 -4.22
N ASP A 246 -4.06 -2.91 -4.25
CA ASP A 246 -4.77 -3.25 -5.49
C ASP A 246 -4.93 -2.02 -6.39
N LEU A 247 -5.33 -0.87 -5.82
CA LEU A 247 -5.46 0.38 -6.56
C LEU A 247 -4.10 0.87 -7.10
N GLN A 248 -3.05 0.82 -6.29
CA GLN A 248 -1.70 1.20 -6.70
C GLN A 248 -1.22 0.32 -7.87
N ARG A 249 -1.46 -0.99 -7.80
CA ARG A 249 -1.06 -1.95 -8.84
C ARG A 249 -1.89 -1.82 -10.11
N ALA A 250 -3.18 -1.53 -9.99
CA ALA A 250 -4.05 -1.39 -11.16
C ALA A 250 -3.82 -0.09 -11.94
N LEU A 251 -3.25 0.94 -11.29
CA LEU A 251 -2.97 2.25 -11.90
C LEU A 251 -1.54 2.40 -12.45
N HIS A 252 -0.68 1.41 -12.23
CA HIS A 252 0.70 1.37 -12.73
C HIS A 252 0.77 0.59 -14.04
#